data_AF-A0A2T5EIL0-F1
#
_entry.id   AF-A0A2T5EIL0-F1
#
_cell.length_a   1.000
_cell.length_b   1.000
_cell.length_c   1.000
_cell.angle_alpha   90.00
_cell.angle_beta   90.00
_cell.angle_gamma   90.00
#
_symmetry.space_group_name_H-M   'P 1'
#
loop_
_entity.id
_entity.type
_entity.pdbx_description
1 polymer ?
#
loop_
_entity_poly.entity_id
_entity_poly.type
_entity_poly.pdbx_seq_one_letter_code
_entity_poly.pdbx_strand_id
1 'polypeptide(L)'
;MMQLDEQILKDILSRAEGVCEWQRDFSSLLSVGVTLSQIALVLDTAKLLRIDPTIDDVTLCQGGVSQYAIEKTIGTTAKLKQLMGLEYDFDAYLRNAHFDPSVGMSISYFIFQQFHEEIRADYMLGTEIDHQITVELGGNLDLSAIPLFGQYKEFIPATNTEAANITAKLLWDQYEYVGYYPEISVLELRTRSDERKVCLEVRCLSSQFSFRDICGVCVIDDKEICKPDELDTQNRKLSFAHLIKRHMFD
;
A
#
# COMPACT_ATOMS: atom_id res chain seq x y z
N MET A 1 -12.30 1.06 -27.51
CA MET A 1 -13.14 0.37 -26.51
C MET A 1 -13.95 1.42 -25.75
N MET A 2 -15.26 1.23 -25.65
CA MET A 2 -16.14 2.06 -24.84
C MET A 2 -16.04 1.61 -23.37
N GLN A 3 -15.96 2.55 -22.44
CA GLN A 3 -16.03 2.24 -21.02
C GLN A 3 -17.39 1.60 -20.70
N LEU A 4 -17.40 0.47 -20.01
CA LEU A 4 -18.65 -0.15 -19.59
C LEU A 4 -19.24 0.67 -18.45
N ASP A 5 -20.53 0.96 -18.56
CA ASP A 5 -21.26 1.55 -17.45
C ASP A 5 -21.49 0.52 -16.33
N GLU A 6 -21.93 1.00 -15.18
CA GLU A 6 -22.15 0.18 -14.01
C GLU A 6 -23.22 -0.91 -14.22
N GLN A 7 -24.24 -0.61 -15.02
CA GLN A 7 -25.35 -1.52 -15.27
C GLN A 7 -24.90 -2.71 -16.11
N ILE A 8 -24.06 -2.47 -17.14
CA ILE A 8 -23.45 -3.51 -17.97
C ILE A 8 -22.50 -4.37 -17.13
N LEU A 9 -21.70 -3.76 -16.26
CA LEU A 9 -20.80 -4.50 -15.36
C LEU A 9 -21.60 -5.42 -14.42
N LYS A 10 -22.67 -4.91 -13.79
CA LYS A 10 -23.58 -5.72 -12.95
C LYS A 10 -24.23 -6.85 -13.74
N ASP A 11 -24.66 -6.58 -14.96
CA ASP A 11 -25.27 -7.59 -15.83
C ASP A 11 -24.27 -8.71 -16.17
N ILE A 12 -23.03 -8.37 -16.56
CA ILE A 12 -21.96 -9.34 -16.81
C ILE A 12 -21.69 -10.22 -15.58
N LEU A 13 -21.57 -9.60 -14.39
CA LEU A 13 -21.33 -10.33 -13.13
C LEU A 13 -22.50 -11.25 -12.77
N SER A 14 -23.74 -10.79 -12.92
CA SER A 14 -24.93 -11.59 -12.62
C SER A 14 -25.04 -12.83 -13.52
N ARG A 15 -24.65 -12.70 -14.79
CA ARG A 15 -24.66 -13.81 -15.77
C ARG A 15 -23.60 -14.85 -15.46
N ALA A 16 -22.50 -14.47 -14.82
CA ALA A 16 -21.49 -15.41 -14.32
C ALA A 16 -22.07 -16.39 -13.29
N GLU A 17 -23.06 -15.95 -12.53
CA GLU A 17 -23.74 -16.71 -11.46
C GLU A 17 -25.00 -17.42 -11.95
N GLY A 18 -25.35 -17.27 -13.24
CA GLY A 18 -26.51 -17.91 -13.84
C GLY A 18 -26.49 -19.43 -13.65
N VAL A 19 -27.63 -20.00 -13.26
CA VAL A 19 -27.80 -21.44 -13.01
C VAL A 19 -28.14 -22.16 -14.31
N CYS A 20 -28.82 -21.48 -15.24
CA CYS A 20 -29.28 -22.02 -16.52
C CYS A 20 -28.57 -21.36 -17.70
N GLU A 21 -28.50 -22.05 -18.86
CA GLU A 21 -27.76 -21.57 -20.04
C GLU A 21 -28.20 -20.18 -20.52
N TRP A 22 -29.50 -19.88 -20.52
CA TRP A 22 -30.03 -18.58 -20.93
C TRP A 22 -29.63 -17.43 -19.98
N GLN A 23 -29.34 -17.73 -18.71
CA GLN A 23 -28.83 -16.75 -17.75
C GLN A 23 -27.34 -16.47 -17.94
N ARG A 24 -26.62 -17.35 -18.66
CA ARG A 24 -25.20 -17.17 -19.02
C ARG A 24 -25.01 -16.64 -20.43
N ASP A 25 -26.10 -16.36 -21.14
CA ASP A 25 -26.03 -15.86 -22.51
C ASP A 25 -25.55 -14.41 -22.51
N PHE A 26 -24.49 -14.09 -23.26
CA PHE A 26 -23.95 -12.75 -23.43
C PHE A 26 -24.41 -12.07 -24.74
N SER A 27 -25.22 -12.74 -25.57
CA SER A 27 -25.60 -12.26 -26.91
C SER A 27 -26.25 -10.87 -26.91
N SER A 28 -27.07 -10.57 -25.90
CA SER A 28 -27.66 -9.24 -25.73
C SER A 28 -26.63 -8.14 -25.46
N LEU A 29 -25.55 -8.45 -24.71
CA LEU A 29 -24.46 -7.49 -24.45
C LEU A 29 -23.61 -7.26 -25.70
N LEU A 30 -23.39 -8.30 -26.51
CA LEU A 30 -22.72 -8.17 -27.80
C LEU A 30 -23.51 -7.25 -28.75
N SER A 31 -24.85 -7.32 -28.71
CA SER A 31 -25.71 -6.50 -29.57
C SER A 31 -25.67 -5.00 -29.27
N VAL A 32 -25.29 -4.61 -28.04
CA VAL A 32 -25.10 -3.20 -27.62
C VAL A 32 -23.64 -2.75 -27.71
N GLY A 33 -22.76 -3.55 -28.33
CA GLY A 33 -21.37 -3.16 -28.63
C GLY A 33 -20.34 -3.53 -27.55
N VAL A 34 -20.73 -4.32 -26.55
CA VAL A 34 -19.77 -4.92 -25.61
C VAL A 34 -18.97 -6.00 -26.33
N THR A 35 -17.65 -5.98 -26.18
CA THR A 35 -16.78 -6.97 -26.83
C THR A 35 -16.57 -8.20 -25.94
N LEU A 36 -16.28 -9.35 -26.57
CA LEU A 36 -15.92 -10.58 -25.84
C LEU A 36 -14.69 -10.38 -24.94
N SER A 37 -13.71 -9.60 -25.39
CA SER A 37 -12.52 -9.27 -24.60
C SER A 37 -12.88 -8.50 -23.32
N GLN A 38 -13.85 -7.59 -23.39
CA GLN A 38 -14.33 -6.85 -22.23
C GLN A 38 -15.07 -7.75 -21.25
N ILE A 39 -15.91 -8.66 -21.75
CA ILE A 39 -16.61 -9.64 -20.91
C ILE A 39 -15.60 -10.56 -20.21
N ALA A 40 -14.64 -11.11 -20.96
CA ALA A 40 -13.61 -11.99 -20.41
C ALA A 40 -12.81 -11.28 -19.31
N LEU A 41 -12.37 -10.04 -19.57
CA LEU A 41 -11.62 -9.26 -18.59
C LEU A 41 -12.41 -9.03 -17.29
N VAL A 42 -13.70 -8.68 -17.36
CA VAL A 42 -14.54 -8.50 -16.17
C VAL A 42 -14.68 -9.81 -15.41
N LEU A 43 -14.96 -10.92 -16.09
CA LEU A 43 -15.18 -12.22 -15.46
C LEU A 43 -13.91 -12.79 -14.82
N ASP A 44 -12.78 -12.70 -15.51
CA ASP A 44 -11.52 -13.23 -15.00
C ASP A 44 -11.00 -12.37 -13.84
N THR A 45 -11.13 -11.04 -13.92
CA THR A 45 -10.83 -10.15 -12.80
C THR A 45 -11.75 -10.43 -11.61
N ALA A 46 -13.05 -10.60 -11.83
CA ALA A 46 -13.99 -10.93 -10.75
C ALA A 46 -13.67 -12.28 -10.09
N LYS A 47 -13.25 -13.29 -10.84
CA LYS A 47 -12.79 -14.57 -10.26
C LYS A 47 -11.55 -14.39 -9.41
N LEU A 48 -10.56 -13.62 -9.88
CA LEU A 48 -9.36 -13.32 -9.12
C LEU A 48 -9.70 -12.59 -7.82
N LEU A 49 -10.55 -11.56 -7.90
CA LEU A 49 -11.00 -10.79 -6.74
C LEU A 49 -11.79 -11.61 -5.72
N ARG A 50 -12.52 -12.65 -6.14
CA ARG A 50 -13.19 -13.59 -5.21
C ARG A 50 -12.21 -14.47 -4.45
N ILE A 51 -11.07 -14.78 -5.05
CA ILE A 51 -10.02 -15.60 -4.43
C ILE A 51 -9.17 -14.72 -3.51
N ASP A 52 -8.80 -13.55 -4.02
CA ASP A 52 -7.97 -12.58 -3.32
C ASP A 52 -8.53 -11.16 -3.51
N PRO A 53 -9.33 -10.68 -2.54
CA PRO A 53 -9.89 -9.33 -2.56
C PRO A 53 -8.84 -8.23 -2.39
N THR A 54 -7.57 -8.55 -2.09
CA THR A 54 -6.51 -7.54 -1.93
C THR A 54 -5.97 -7.02 -3.25
N ILE A 55 -6.12 -7.79 -4.35
CA ILE A 55 -5.64 -7.43 -5.70
C ILE A 55 -6.12 -6.03 -6.11
N ASP A 56 -5.19 -5.14 -6.45
CA ASP A 56 -5.44 -3.78 -6.95
C ASP A 56 -5.09 -3.64 -8.45
N ASP A 57 -5.25 -2.42 -8.99
CA ASP A 57 -4.97 -2.14 -10.41
C ASP A 57 -3.49 -2.41 -10.76
N VAL A 58 -2.58 -2.11 -9.84
CA VAL A 58 -1.13 -2.30 -10.02
C VAL A 58 -0.79 -3.79 -10.11
N THR A 59 -1.35 -4.58 -9.21
CA THR A 59 -1.16 -6.04 -9.14
C THR A 59 -1.69 -6.72 -10.42
N LEU A 60 -2.86 -6.32 -10.91
CA LEU A 60 -3.38 -6.81 -12.20
C LEU A 60 -2.47 -6.44 -13.38
N CYS A 61 -1.91 -5.23 -13.38
CA CYS A 61 -1.00 -4.80 -14.42
C CYS A 61 0.30 -5.61 -14.44
N GLN A 62 0.83 -5.96 -13.27
CA GLN A 62 1.97 -6.87 -13.16
C GLN A 62 1.64 -8.29 -13.64
N GLY A 63 0.39 -8.73 -13.46
CA GLY A 63 -0.13 -9.99 -14.00
C GLY A 63 -0.35 -10.02 -15.52
N GLY A 64 -0.02 -8.93 -16.24
CA GLY A 64 -0.10 -8.85 -17.70
C GLY A 64 -1.38 -8.21 -18.26
N VAL A 65 -2.26 -7.68 -17.40
CA VAL A 65 -3.44 -6.93 -17.84
C VAL A 65 -3.03 -5.48 -18.15
N SER A 66 -3.28 -4.97 -19.37
CA SER A 66 -2.92 -3.58 -19.66
C SER A 66 -3.78 -2.60 -18.85
N GLN A 67 -3.13 -1.58 -18.27
CA GLN A 67 -3.82 -0.50 -17.55
C GLN A 67 -4.94 0.13 -18.39
N TYR A 68 -4.67 0.36 -19.68
CA TYR A 68 -5.66 0.85 -20.63
C TYR A 68 -6.90 -0.05 -20.73
N ALA A 69 -6.73 -1.38 -20.69
CA ALA A 69 -7.85 -2.30 -20.75
C ALA A 69 -8.69 -2.26 -19.45
N ILE A 70 -8.06 -2.10 -18.29
CA ILE A 70 -8.74 -1.94 -17.00
C ILE A 70 -9.58 -0.66 -17.02
N GLU A 71 -8.96 0.48 -17.31
CA GLU A 71 -9.63 1.79 -17.33
C GLU A 71 -10.79 1.84 -18.33
N LYS A 72 -10.59 1.27 -19.53
CA LYS A 72 -11.61 1.27 -20.59
C LYS A 72 -12.65 0.16 -20.49
N THR A 73 -12.54 -0.76 -19.54
CA THR A 73 -13.53 -1.83 -19.37
C THR A 73 -14.21 -1.73 -18.03
N ILE A 74 -13.42 -1.78 -16.96
CA ILE A 74 -13.89 -1.86 -15.58
C ILE A 74 -13.95 -0.46 -14.96
N GLY A 75 -13.00 0.42 -15.32
CA GLY A 75 -12.73 1.68 -14.63
C GLY A 75 -11.59 1.47 -13.62
N THR A 76 -11.86 0.80 -12.51
CA THR A 76 -10.88 0.41 -11.49
C THR A 76 -11.29 -0.92 -10.82
N THR A 77 -10.33 -1.66 -10.28
CA THR A 77 -10.58 -2.85 -9.44
C THR A 77 -11.43 -2.52 -8.22
N ALA A 78 -11.21 -1.36 -7.60
CA ALA A 78 -12.01 -0.88 -6.47
C ALA A 78 -13.51 -0.80 -6.82
N LYS A 79 -13.84 -0.26 -8.01
CA LYS A 79 -15.22 -0.23 -8.50
C LYS A 79 -15.78 -1.64 -8.66
N LEU A 80 -15.01 -2.58 -9.22
CA LEU A 80 -15.48 -3.95 -9.41
C LEU A 80 -15.70 -4.68 -8.09
N LYS A 81 -14.80 -4.52 -7.11
CA LYS A 81 -14.96 -5.04 -5.74
C LYS A 81 -16.26 -4.54 -5.10
N GLN A 82 -16.53 -3.24 -5.19
CA GLN A 82 -17.77 -2.63 -4.70
C GLN A 82 -19.01 -3.25 -5.35
N LEU A 83 -19.01 -3.45 -6.67
CA LEU A 83 -20.14 -4.05 -7.39
C LEU A 83 -20.36 -5.52 -7.04
N MET A 84 -19.30 -6.22 -6.64
CA MET A 84 -19.36 -7.60 -6.20
C MET A 84 -19.72 -7.75 -4.72
N GLY A 85 -19.85 -6.64 -3.98
CA GLY A 85 -20.02 -6.67 -2.52
C GLY A 85 -18.83 -7.28 -1.79
N LEU A 86 -17.64 -7.24 -2.41
CA LEU A 86 -16.39 -7.66 -1.79
C LEU A 86 -15.87 -6.52 -0.93
N GLU A 87 -16.53 -6.29 0.21
CA GLU A 87 -15.94 -5.52 1.31
C GLU A 87 -14.98 -6.47 2.03
N TYR A 88 -13.69 -6.28 1.79
CA TYR A 88 -12.63 -7.00 2.48
C TYR A 88 -11.98 -6.02 3.45
N ASP A 89 -12.51 -5.99 4.66
CA ASP A 89 -12.02 -5.21 5.78
C ASP A 89 -10.85 -5.94 6.48
N PHE A 90 -10.17 -5.24 7.37
CA PHE A 90 -9.07 -5.79 8.15
C PHE A 90 -9.53 -6.95 9.02
N ASP A 91 -10.76 -6.87 9.53
CA ASP A 91 -11.46 -7.95 10.22
C ASP A 91 -11.51 -9.26 9.39
N ALA A 92 -11.85 -9.16 8.11
CA ALA A 92 -11.86 -10.29 7.18
C ALA A 92 -10.44 -10.81 6.92
N TYR A 93 -9.45 -9.92 6.82
CA TYR A 93 -8.05 -10.31 6.74
C TYR A 93 -7.63 -11.13 7.98
N LEU A 94 -7.89 -10.64 9.19
CA LEU A 94 -7.53 -11.32 10.44
C LEU A 94 -8.20 -12.70 10.56
N ARG A 95 -9.48 -12.82 10.19
CA ARG A 95 -10.19 -14.12 10.17
C ARG A 95 -9.54 -15.11 9.21
N ASN A 96 -9.16 -14.67 8.02
CA ASN A 96 -8.54 -15.52 7.00
C ASN A 96 -7.10 -15.89 7.35
N ALA A 97 -6.39 -15.00 8.03
CA ALA A 97 -5.04 -15.25 8.55
C ALA A 97 -5.04 -16.08 9.85
N HIS A 98 -6.20 -16.53 10.32
CA HIS A 98 -6.38 -17.28 11.57
C HIS A 98 -5.75 -16.57 12.79
N PHE A 99 -5.95 -15.25 12.86
CA PHE A 99 -5.42 -14.42 13.93
C PHE A 99 -5.88 -14.90 15.32
N ASP A 100 -4.91 -15.10 16.21
CA ASP A 100 -5.13 -15.43 17.62
C ASP A 100 -4.62 -14.27 18.50
N PRO A 101 -5.51 -13.51 19.16
CA PRO A 101 -5.14 -12.40 20.04
C PRO A 101 -4.26 -12.80 21.23
N SER A 102 -4.17 -14.09 21.58
CA SER A 102 -3.33 -14.57 22.68
C SER A 102 -1.86 -14.78 22.28
N VAL A 103 -1.61 -14.95 20.98
CA VAL A 103 -0.28 -15.16 20.40
C VAL A 103 0.22 -13.89 19.71
N GLY A 104 -0.69 -13.07 19.18
CA GLY A 104 -0.36 -11.92 18.37
C GLY A 104 -0.01 -12.29 16.93
N MET A 105 0.24 -11.27 16.11
CA MET A 105 0.57 -11.44 14.70
C MET A 105 1.45 -10.29 14.21
N SER A 106 2.47 -10.64 13.43
CA SER A 106 3.21 -9.65 12.66
C SER A 106 2.61 -9.58 11.25
N ILE A 107 2.17 -8.39 10.85
CA ILE A 107 1.68 -8.12 9.50
C ILE A 107 2.75 -7.37 8.71
N SER A 108 2.81 -7.57 7.40
CA SER A 108 3.70 -6.79 6.56
C SER A 108 3.24 -5.33 6.50
N TYR A 109 4.18 -4.41 6.29
CA TYR A 109 3.86 -3.01 6.08
C TYR A 109 2.91 -2.75 4.91
N PHE A 110 2.87 -3.63 3.90
CA PHE A 110 1.92 -3.54 2.79
C PHE A 110 0.48 -3.77 3.26
N ILE A 111 0.25 -4.78 4.11
CA ILE A 111 -1.06 -5.02 4.72
C ILE A 111 -1.44 -3.85 5.61
N PHE A 112 -0.50 -3.33 6.41
CA PHE A 112 -0.74 -2.14 7.20
C PHE A 112 -1.15 -0.95 6.33
N GLN A 113 -0.42 -0.65 5.25
CA GLN A 113 -0.75 0.45 4.32
C GLN A 113 -2.15 0.31 3.71
N GLN A 114 -2.54 -0.92 3.37
CA GLN A 114 -3.86 -1.20 2.82
C GLN A 114 -4.99 -0.93 3.82
N PHE A 115 -4.79 -1.28 5.11
CA PHE A 115 -5.82 -1.21 6.15
C PHE A 115 -5.59 -0.13 7.20
N HIS A 116 -4.69 0.83 6.95
CA HIS A 116 -4.23 1.75 8.00
C HIS A 116 -5.37 2.60 8.59
N GLU A 117 -6.40 2.94 7.81
CA GLU A 117 -7.56 3.69 8.31
C GLU A 117 -8.37 2.88 9.32
N GLU A 118 -8.65 1.61 8.99
CA GLU A 118 -9.39 0.67 9.84
C GLU A 118 -8.58 0.30 11.08
N ILE A 119 -7.29 0.00 10.91
CA ILE A 119 -6.36 -0.27 12.01
C ILE A 119 -6.34 0.93 12.97
N ARG A 120 -6.28 2.16 12.45
CA ARG A 120 -6.25 3.37 13.27
C ARG A 120 -7.57 3.65 14.00
N ALA A 121 -8.68 3.24 13.41
CA ALA A 121 -10.01 3.43 14.00
C ALA A 121 -10.27 2.43 15.13
N ASP A 122 -9.99 1.15 14.88
CA ASP A 122 -10.54 0.07 15.70
C ASP A 122 -9.47 -0.73 16.47
N TYR A 123 -8.19 -0.58 16.10
CA TYR A 123 -7.10 -1.43 16.61
C TYR A 123 -6.01 -0.66 17.36
N MET A 124 -6.29 0.56 17.85
CA MET A 124 -5.29 1.42 18.51
C MET A 124 -5.49 1.57 20.02
N LEU A 125 -4.38 1.49 20.76
CA LEU A 125 -4.24 1.93 22.15
C LEU A 125 -3.31 3.14 22.19
N GLY A 126 -3.91 4.33 22.15
CA GLY A 126 -3.15 5.57 22.03
C GLY A 126 -2.43 5.63 20.69
N THR A 127 -1.09 5.58 20.70
CA THR A 127 -0.25 5.60 19.50
C THR A 127 0.19 4.20 19.03
N GLU A 128 -0.15 3.16 19.78
CA GLU A 128 0.24 1.77 19.50
C GLU A 128 -0.93 0.97 18.96
N ILE A 129 -0.64 -0.07 18.19
CA ILE A 129 -1.64 -1.05 17.75
C ILE A 129 -1.89 -2.04 18.92
N ASP A 130 -3.12 -2.12 19.43
CA ASP A 130 -3.50 -2.74 20.74
C ASP A 130 -3.66 -4.27 20.73
N HIS A 131 -3.79 -4.89 19.57
CA HIS A 131 -4.22 -6.29 19.50
C HIS A 131 -3.07 -7.30 19.46
N GLN A 132 -1.92 -7.00 20.07
CA GLN A 132 -0.68 -7.79 19.83
C GLN A 132 -0.33 -7.90 18.33
N ILE A 133 -0.78 -6.92 17.54
CA ILE A 133 -0.45 -6.81 16.12
C ILE A 133 0.78 -5.91 16.01
N THR A 134 1.81 -6.42 15.36
CA THR A 134 3.00 -5.64 14.99
C THR A 134 3.09 -5.50 13.49
N VAL A 135 3.76 -4.46 13.02
CA VAL A 135 4.04 -4.24 11.60
C VAL A 135 5.53 -4.43 11.36
N GLU A 136 5.85 -5.30 10.41
CA GLU A 136 7.22 -5.54 9.95
C GLU A 136 7.70 -4.37 9.08
N LEU A 137 8.71 -3.63 9.55
CA LEU A 137 9.32 -2.47 8.89
C LEU A 137 10.68 -2.81 8.23
N GLY A 138 10.93 -4.10 7.99
CA GLY A 138 12.17 -4.59 7.38
C GLY A 138 13.38 -4.58 8.33
N GLY A 139 14.41 -5.32 7.94
CA GLY A 139 15.61 -5.48 8.78
C GLY A 139 15.34 -6.17 10.12
N ASN A 140 14.37 -7.09 10.20
CA ASN A 140 13.93 -7.77 11.42
C ASN A 140 13.44 -6.79 12.50
N LEU A 141 12.64 -5.79 12.11
CA LEU A 141 12.08 -4.80 13.01
C LEU A 141 10.54 -4.87 12.95
N ASP A 142 9.96 -5.42 14.00
CA ASP A 142 8.51 -5.56 14.16
C ASP A 142 8.06 -4.64 15.29
N LEU A 143 7.15 -3.71 14.98
CA LEU A 143 6.76 -2.65 15.90
C LEU A 143 5.24 -2.46 15.92
N SER A 144 4.68 -2.13 17.09
CA SER A 144 3.29 -1.65 17.24
C SER A 144 3.19 -0.12 17.17
N ALA A 145 4.32 0.58 17.32
CA ALA A 145 4.48 2.03 17.19
C ALA A 145 5.97 2.36 16.93
N ILE A 146 6.26 3.54 16.37
CA ILE A 146 7.64 4.00 16.20
C ILE A 146 8.15 4.55 17.54
N PRO A 147 9.18 3.94 18.15
CA PRO A 147 9.78 4.49 19.35
C PRO A 147 10.65 5.70 18.99
N LEU A 148 10.48 6.79 19.73
CA LEU A 148 11.28 8.01 19.59
C LEU A 148 11.85 8.45 20.94
N PHE A 149 13.15 8.77 20.95
CA PHE A 149 13.87 9.32 22.12
C PHE A 149 13.67 8.50 23.41
N GLY A 150 13.62 7.17 23.30
CA GLY A 150 13.51 6.22 24.42
C GLY A 150 12.18 6.22 25.19
N GLN A 151 11.33 7.24 25.05
CA GLN A 151 10.13 7.41 25.89
C GLN A 151 8.88 7.83 25.13
N TYR A 152 9.01 8.35 23.91
CA TYR A 152 7.87 8.75 23.10
C TYR A 152 7.56 7.66 22.07
N LYS A 153 6.29 7.62 21.67
CA LYS A 153 5.79 6.72 20.64
C LYS A 153 5.06 7.55 19.60
N GLU A 154 5.28 7.24 18.34
CA GLU A 154 4.56 7.80 17.20
C GLU A 154 3.87 6.69 16.44
N PHE A 155 2.82 7.05 15.70
CA PHE A 155 2.17 6.11 14.80
C PHE A 155 3.16 5.56 13.78
N ILE A 156 2.94 4.30 13.38
CA ILE A 156 3.57 3.76 12.19
C ILE A 156 3.08 4.60 11.00
N PRO A 157 4.00 5.16 10.18
CA PRO A 157 3.62 6.07 9.12
C PRO A 157 2.75 5.36 8.10
N ALA A 158 1.60 5.93 7.78
CA ALA A 158 0.74 5.51 6.68
C ALA A 158 0.97 6.39 5.44
N THR A 159 1.43 7.62 5.63
CA THR A 159 1.63 8.58 4.53
C THR A 159 3.08 9.08 4.44
N ASN A 160 3.47 9.57 3.25
CA ASN A 160 4.79 10.15 3.05
C ASN A 160 5.04 11.36 3.98
N THR A 161 3.99 12.10 4.32
CA THR A 161 4.06 13.22 5.27
C THR A 161 4.40 12.76 6.68
N GLU A 162 3.74 11.69 7.15
CA GLU A 162 4.05 11.10 8.46
C GLU A 162 5.45 10.50 8.47
N ALA A 163 5.84 9.79 7.41
CA ALA A 163 7.19 9.25 7.27
C ALA A 163 8.25 10.37 7.31
N ALA A 164 7.98 11.52 6.66
CA ALA A 164 8.87 12.69 6.69
C ALA A 164 8.97 13.31 8.08
N ASN A 165 7.85 13.42 8.80
CA ASN A 165 7.82 13.93 10.18
C ASN A 165 8.65 13.05 11.11
N ILE A 166 8.46 11.73 11.04
CA ILE A 166 9.22 10.78 11.85
C ILE A 166 10.70 10.81 11.46
N THR A 167 11.02 10.86 10.15
CA THR A 167 12.40 10.99 9.67
C THR A 167 13.07 12.24 10.22
N ALA A 168 12.38 13.38 10.24
CA ALA A 168 12.92 14.62 10.81
C ALA A 168 13.22 14.49 12.31
N LYS A 169 12.34 13.81 13.08
CA LYS A 169 12.55 13.54 14.51
C LYS A 169 13.74 12.59 14.74
N LEU A 170 13.86 11.54 13.94
CA LEU A 170 14.99 10.60 13.97
C LEU A 170 16.33 11.24 13.55
N LEU A 171 16.32 12.43 12.95
CA LEU A 171 17.52 13.15 12.53
C LEU A 171 17.76 14.43 13.35
N TRP A 172 16.98 14.64 14.41
CA TRP A 172 16.95 15.89 15.17
C TRP A 172 18.28 16.25 15.85
N ASP A 173 19.10 15.25 16.18
CA ASP A 173 20.41 15.40 16.80
C ASP A 173 21.40 16.14 15.89
N GLN A 174 21.35 15.86 14.59
CA GLN A 174 22.29 16.41 13.60
C GLN A 174 21.67 17.55 12.77
N TYR A 175 20.34 17.57 12.67
CA TYR A 175 19.63 18.42 11.75
C TYR A 175 18.52 19.23 12.44
N GLU A 176 18.27 20.42 11.91
CA GLU A 176 17.11 21.25 12.20
C GLU A 176 16.10 21.12 11.05
N TYR A 177 14.81 20.99 11.39
CA TYR A 177 13.73 20.95 10.42
C TYR A 177 13.53 22.33 9.77
N VAL A 178 13.50 22.37 8.43
CA VAL A 178 13.21 23.60 7.67
C VAL A 178 11.81 23.56 7.08
N GLY A 179 11.43 22.44 6.45
CA GLY A 179 10.13 22.31 5.79
C GLY A 179 9.94 20.94 5.14
N TYR A 180 8.71 20.66 4.73
CA TYR A 180 8.36 19.49 3.92
C TYR A 180 7.49 19.93 2.74
N TYR A 181 7.82 19.43 1.55
CA TYR A 181 7.11 19.70 0.30
C TYR A 181 6.34 18.45 -0.12
N PRO A 182 5.04 18.32 0.20
CA PRO A 182 4.28 17.08 0.00
C PRO A 182 4.17 16.66 -1.47
N GLU A 183 4.00 17.63 -2.37
CA GLU A 183 3.81 17.43 -3.82
C GLU A 183 4.95 16.64 -4.47
N ILE A 184 6.16 16.81 -3.93
CA ILE A 184 7.37 16.12 -4.39
C ILE A 184 7.94 15.18 -3.34
N SER A 185 7.28 15.08 -2.18
CA SER A 185 7.71 14.31 -1.01
C SER A 185 9.16 14.58 -0.58
N VAL A 186 9.56 15.85 -0.56
CA VAL A 186 10.91 16.26 -0.16
C VAL A 186 10.90 16.91 1.22
N LEU A 187 11.72 16.38 2.12
CA LEU A 187 12.04 16.92 3.44
C LEU A 187 13.29 17.80 3.34
N GLU A 188 13.16 19.07 3.71
CA GLU A 188 14.26 20.02 3.79
C GLU A 188 14.73 20.15 5.25
N LEU A 189 16.02 19.91 5.44
CA LEU A 189 16.72 19.96 6.71
C LEU A 189 17.90 20.93 6.63
N ARG A 190 18.36 21.39 7.78
CA ARG A 190 19.56 22.21 7.92
C ARG A 190 20.52 21.53 8.90
N THR A 191 21.77 21.36 8.52
CA THR A 191 22.80 20.85 9.44
C THR A 191 23.01 21.83 10.58
N ARG A 192 23.07 21.33 11.82
CA ARG A 192 23.30 22.20 13.00
C ARG A 192 24.74 22.72 13.07
N SER A 193 25.69 22.03 12.44
CA SER A 193 27.13 22.36 12.53
C SER A 193 27.57 23.51 11.62
N ASP A 194 26.98 23.63 10.44
CA ASP A 194 27.45 24.55 9.38
C ASP A 194 26.32 25.16 8.53
N GLU A 195 25.06 25.04 8.98
CA GLU A 195 23.86 25.62 8.37
C GLU A 195 23.60 25.24 6.91
N ARG A 196 24.23 24.17 6.40
CA ARG A 196 24.00 23.66 5.05
C ARG A 196 22.60 23.05 4.94
N LYS A 197 21.94 23.37 3.83
CA LYS A 197 20.66 22.75 3.46
C LYS A 197 20.87 21.36 2.92
N VAL A 198 20.05 20.42 3.39
CA VAL A 198 20.00 19.03 2.93
C VAL A 198 18.57 18.71 2.55
N CYS A 199 18.37 18.12 1.37
CA CYS A 199 17.07 17.67 0.90
C CYS A 199 17.06 16.14 0.85
N LEU A 200 16.03 15.54 1.44
CA LEU A 200 15.80 14.10 1.43
C LEU A 200 14.44 13.83 0.76
N GLU A 201 14.40 12.94 -0.22
CA GLU A 201 13.12 12.39 -0.65
C GLU A 201 12.66 11.39 0.41
N VAL A 202 11.43 11.51 0.90
CA VAL A 202 10.89 10.60 1.92
C VAL A 202 9.62 9.94 1.43
N ARG A 203 9.64 8.61 1.35
CA ARG A 203 8.53 7.81 0.85
C ARG A 203 8.18 6.70 1.84
N CYS A 204 6.95 6.20 1.80
CA CYS A 204 6.62 4.96 2.48
C CYS A 204 7.28 3.76 1.78
N LEU A 205 7.31 3.76 0.44
CA LEU A 205 7.81 2.66 -0.40
C LEU A 205 8.92 3.15 -1.35
N SER A 206 9.96 2.35 -1.56
CA SER A 206 11.14 2.76 -2.34
C SER A 206 10.93 2.83 -3.86
N SER A 207 9.96 2.10 -4.41
CA SER A 207 9.58 2.18 -5.82
C SER A 207 9.08 3.57 -6.25
N GLN A 208 8.80 4.46 -5.29
CA GLN A 208 8.25 5.80 -5.53
C GLN A 208 9.30 6.92 -5.59
N PHE A 209 10.59 6.62 -5.41
CA PHE A 209 11.64 7.64 -5.51
C PHE A 209 11.70 8.22 -6.94
N SER A 210 11.55 9.54 -7.03
CA SER A 210 11.46 10.27 -8.28
C SER A 210 12.77 10.94 -8.67
N PHE A 211 13.64 11.22 -7.69
CA PHE A 211 14.83 12.03 -7.90
C PHE A 211 16.11 11.19 -7.81
N ARG A 212 17.02 11.37 -8.78
CA ARG A 212 18.32 10.68 -8.82
C ARG A 212 19.42 11.40 -8.03
N ASP A 213 19.24 12.70 -7.80
CA ASP A 213 20.29 13.59 -7.30
C ASP A 213 20.17 13.90 -5.80
N ILE A 214 19.14 13.41 -5.13
CA ILE A 214 18.94 13.57 -3.68
C ILE A 214 18.91 12.20 -2.99
N CYS A 215 19.28 12.18 -1.71
CA CYS A 215 19.20 10.96 -0.91
C CYS A 215 17.74 10.61 -0.58
N GLY A 216 17.42 9.32 -0.56
CA GLY A 216 16.09 8.80 -0.27
C GLY A 216 16.00 8.17 1.10
N VAL A 217 14.89 8.35 1.80
CA VAL A 217 14.50 7.58 2.99
C VAL A 217 13.17 6.92 2.70
N CYS A 218 13.10 5.59 2.85
CA CYS A 218 11.85 4.85 2.72
C CYS A 218 11.59 3.97 3.93
N VAL A 219 10.32 3.88 4.33
CA VAL A 219 9.90 3.02 5.46
C VAL A 219 10.19 1.56 5.13
N ILE A 220 9.80 1.12 3.93
CA ILE A 220 10.16 -0.19 3.35
C ILE A 220 10.87 -0.04 2.01
N ASP A 221 11.97 -0.77 1.85
CA ASP A 221 12.58 -1.03 0.54
C ASP A 221 11.91 -2.24 -0.12
N ASP A 222 10.84 -1.96 -0.86
CA ASP A 222 10.09 -2.95 -1.61
C ASP A 222 10.90 -3.61 -2.74
N LYS A 223 12.00 -3.00 -3.20
CA LYS A 223 12.90 -3.66 -4.15
C LYS A 223 13.72 -4.76 -3.49
N GLU A 224 14.13 -4.59 -2.24
CA GLU A 224 14.81 -5.66 -1.48
C GLU A 224 13.92 -6.87 -1.26
N ILE A 225 12.61 -6.67 -1.13
CA ILE A 225 11.61 -7.72 -0.94
C ILE A 225 11.25 -8.41 -2.26
N CYS A 226 10.95 -7.64 -3.31
CA CYS A 226 10.46 -8.18 -4.57
C CYS A 226 11.56 -8.62 -5.54
N LYS A 227 12.77 -8.06 -5.41
CA LYS A 227 13.90 -8.27 -6.33
C LYS A 227 15.26 -8.17 -5.61
N PRO A 228 15.56 -9.10 -4.68
CA PRO A 228 16.79 -9.05 -3.89
C PRO A 228 18.07 -9.07 -4.75
N ASP A 229 18.02 -9.67 -5.94
CA ASP A 229 19.17 -9.79 -6.86
C ASP A 229 19.47 -8.49 -7.64
N GLU A 230 18.55 -7.52 -7.66
CA GLU A 230 18.69 -6.22 -8.34
C GLU A 230 19.07 -5.08 -7.36
N LEU A 231 19.59 -5.43 -6.17
CA LEU A 231 20.01 -4.48 -5.14
C LEU A 231 20.88 -3.36 -5.74
N ASP A 232 20.31 -2.15 -5.75
CA ASP A 232 20.88 -0.96 -6.36
C ASP A 232 22.17 -0.60 -5.62
N THR A 233 23.32 -0.81 -6.28
CA THR A 233 24.67 -0.52 -5.73
C THR A 233 24.93 0.98 -5.57
N GLN A 234 23.96 1.84 -5.89
CA GLN A 234 24.01 3.27 -5.64
C GLN A 234 23.54 3.57 -4.21
N ASN A 235 24.49 3.52 -3.27
CA ASN A 235 24.43 3.84 -1.82
C ASN A 235 23.82 5.21 -1.42
N ARG A 236 22.63 5.60 -1.92
CA ARG A 236 21.98 6.89 -1.61
C ARG A 236 20.68 6.75 -0.85
N LYS A 237 20.37 5.55 -0.35
CA LYS A 237 19.20 5.26 0.49
C LYS A 237 19.61 5.13 1.95
N LEU A 238 18.90 5.82 2.83
CA LEU A 238 18.99 5.66 4.27
C LEU A 238 17.84 4.75 4.71
N SER A 239 18.18 3.61 5.31
CA SER A 239 17.20 2.65 5.82
C SER A 239 16.48 3.23 7.03
N PHE A 240 15.15 3.32 6.95
CA PHE A 240 14.31 3.81 8.04
C PHE A 240 14.40 2.92 9.29
N ALA A 241 14.45 1.60 9.11
CA ALA A 241 14.70 0.65 10.20
C ALA A 241 16.06 0.90 10.89
N HIS A 242 17.12 1.24 10.14
CA HIS A 242 18.40 1.61 10.73
C HIS A 242 18.32 2.92 11.54
N LEU A 243 17.59 3.91 11.03
CA LEU A 243 17.36 5.17 11.75
C LEU A 243 16.63 4.92 13.08
N ILE A 244 15.59 4.08 13.08
CA ILE A 244 14.86 3.71 14.30
C ILE A 244 15.78 2.98 15.28
N LYS A 245 16.49 1.93 14.82
CA LYS A 245 17.37 1.14 15.68
C LYS A 245 18.43 1.99 16.36
N ARG A 246 19.02 2.95 15.66
CA ARG A 246 19.97 3.90 16.25
C ARG A 246 19.38 4.61 17.47
N HIS A 247 18.12 5.05 17.38
CA HIS A 247 17.40 5.72 18.48
C HIS A 247 16.85 4.79 19.56
N MET A 248 16.83 3.47 19.34
CA MET A 248 16.41 2.49 20.34
C MET A 248 17.54 2.08 21.30
N PHE A 249 18.80 2.23 20.89
CA PHE A 249 19.98 1.80 21.65
C PHE A 249 20.81 2.96 22.24
N ASP A 250 20.42 4.20 21.96
CA ASP A 250 20.95 5.43 22.58
C ASP A 250 20.12 5.84 23.81
#